data_AF-A0A941WZK3-F1
#
_entry.id   AF-A0A941WZK3-F1
#
_cell.length_a   1.000
_cell.length_b   1.000
_cell.length_c   1.000
_cell.angle_alpha   90.00
_cell.angle_beta   90.00
_cell.angle_gamma   90.00
#
_symmetry.space_group_name_H-M   'P 1'
#
loop_
_entity.id
_entity.type
_entity.pdbx_description
1 polymer ?
#
loop_
_entity_poly.entity_id
_entity_poly.type
_entity_poly.pdbx_seq_one_letter_code
_entity_poly.pdbx_strand_id
1 'polypeptide(L)'
;MSTKIYKVISRILCYDECKCTVNSAIFINKDLALEYYKDLVESAKRYDLDLDNYTIDESETSFEGYLNNRAFEDSIAIWIEEDEIYEELEKTNEDMEKSYEI
;
A
#
# COMPACT_ATOMS: atom_id res chain seq x y z
N MET A 1 -22.22 3.31 11.14
CA MET A 1 -21.61 4.12 10.06
C MET A 1 -20.68 3.17 9.32
N SER A 2 -20.71 3.10 7.99
CA SER A 2 -19.75 2.26 7.28
C SER A 2 -18.34 2.83 7.48
N THR A 3 -17.43 2.01 7.97
CA THR A 3 -16.04 2.39 8.21
C THR A 3 -15.26 2.19 6.92
N LYS A 4 -14.45 3.20 6.56
CA LYS A 4 -13.61 3.10 5.37
C LYS A 4 -12.27 2.51 5.73
N ILE A 5 -11.82 1.54 4.96
CA ILE A 5 -10.50 0.94 5.05
C ILE A 5 -9.68 1.36 3.83
N TYR A 6 -8.43 1.70 4.08
CA TYR A 6 -7.47 2.13 3.07
C TYR A 6 -6.38 1.08 2.98
N LYS A 7 -6.23 0.46 1.82
CA LYS A 7 -5.25 -0.60 1.59
C LYS A 7 -4.19 -0.12 0.61
N VAL A 8 -2.94 -0.13 1.03
CA VAL A 8 -1.79 0.17 0.17
C VAL A 8 -1.12 -1.15 -0.19
N ILE A 9 -1.04 -1.45 -1.49
CA ILE A 9 -0.38 -2.64 -2.03
C ILE A 9 0.84 -2.19 -2.80
N SER A 10 1.98 -2.82 -2.55
CA SER A 10 3.23 -2.51 -3.24
C SER A 10 3.92 -3.79 -3.71
N ARG A 11 4.46 -3.75 -4.92
CA ARG A 11 5.39 -4.72 -5.49
C ARG A 11 6.66 -3.98 -5.87
N ILE A 12 7.74 -4.18 -5.12
CA ILE A 12 9.02 -3.47 -5.31
C ILE A 12 10.14 -4.48 -5.58
N LEU A 13 10.91 -4.25 -6.64
CA LEU A 13 12.06 -5.05 -7.03
C LEU A 13 13.35 -4.42 -6.46
N CYS A 14 14.04 -5.10 -5.56
CA CYS A 14 15.42 -4.74 -5.22
C CYS A 14 16.34 -5.24 -6.33
N TYR A 15 16.95 -4.33 -7.11
CA TYR A 15 17.82 -4.68 -8.24
C TYR A 15 19.11 -5.34 -7.77
N ASP A 16 19.74 -4.80 -6.72
CA ASP A 16 21.02 -5.32 -6.20
C ASP A 16 20.88 -6.78 -5.75
N GLU A 17 19.73 -7.13 -5.17
CA GLU A 17 19.48 -8.49 -4.69
C GLU A 17 18.71 -9.37 -5.69
N CYS A 18 18.27 -8.81 -6.83
CA CYS A 18 17.33 -9.44 -7.76
C CYS A 18 16.09 -10.03 -7.05
N LYS A 19 15.60 -9.37 -5.98
CA LYS A 19 14.46 -9.83 -5.18
C LYS A 19 13.25 -8.95 -5.38
N CYS A 20 12.10 -9.57 -5.58
CA CYS A 20 10.82 -8.88 -5.62
C CYS A 20 10.10 -9.07 -4.28
N THR A 21 9.72 -7.97 -3.65
CA THR A 21 8.91 -7.96 -2.43
C THR A 21 7.51 -7.50 -2.77
N VAL A 22 6.50 -8.22 -2.26
CA VAL A 22 5.10 -7.83 -2.35
C VAL A 22 4.58 -7.63 -0.94
N ASN A 23 4.08 -6.44 -0.64
CA ASN A 23 3.55 -6.07 0.66
C ASN A 23 2.14 -5.50 0.53
N SER A 24 1.35 -5.69 1.59
CA SER A 24 0.06 -5.03 1.75
C SER A 24 -0.05 -4.45 3.16
N ALA A 25 -0.42 -3.19 3.26
CA ALA A 25 -0.69 -2.51 4.53
C ALA A 25 -2.13 -1.99 4.54
N ILE A 26 -2.79 -2.11 5.69
CA ILE A 26 -4.21 -1.76 5.88
C ILE A 26 -4.28 -0.67 6.93
N PHE A 27 -5.06 0.37 6.65
CA PHE A 27 -5.20 1.56 7.48
C PHE A 27 -6.67 1.92 7.63
N ILE A 28 -7.02 2.45 8.80
CA ILE A 28 -8.34 3.03 9.06
C ILE A 28 -8.29 4.56 8.88
N ASN A 29 -7.12 5.16 9.12
CA ASN A 29 -6.87 6.57 8.92
C ASN A 29 -6.34 6.81 7.50
N LYS A 30 -7.07 7.63 6.74
CA LYS A 30 -6.73 8.00 5.36
C LYS A 30 -5.37 8.69 5.24
N ASP A 31 -5.09 9.64 6.13
CA ASP A 31 -3.90 10.46 6.04
C ASP A 31 -2.65 9.63 6.29
N LEU A 32 -2.70 8.68 7.24
CA LEU A 32 -1.62 7.71 7.46
C LEU A 32 -1.40 6.78 6.27
N ALA A 33 -2.48 6.34 5.61
CA ALA A 33 -2.37 5.52 4.40
C ALA A 33 -1.70 6.30 3.26
N LEU A 34 -2.05 7.58 3.10
CA LEU A 34 -1.48 8.47 2.10
C LEU A 34 -0.02 8.81 2.39
N GLU A 35 0.35 9.04 3.65
CA GLU A 35 1.73 9.25 4.09
C GLU A 35 2.57 8.02 3.76
N TYR A 36 2.12 6.83 4.18
CA TYR A 36 2.79 5.57 3.88
C TYR A 36 2.93 5.32 2.36
N TYR A 37 1.90 5.61 1.58
CA TYR A 37 1.95 5.52 0.12
C TYR A 37 3.03 6.45 -0.46
N LYS A 38 3.09 7.71 -0.03
CA LYS A 38 4.08 8.68 -0.51
C LYS A 38 5.50 8.26 -0.17
N ASP A 39 5.73 7.77 1.04
CA ASP A 39 7.03 7.26 1.46
C ASP A 39 7.49 6.07 0.61
N LEU A 40 6.57 5.16 0.28
CA LEU A 40 6.85 4.04 -0.63
C LEU A 40 7.19 4.53 -2.04
N VAL A 41 6.44 5.48 -2.59
CA VAL A 41 6.67 6.04 -3.93
C VAL A 41 8.03 6.72 -3.99
N GLU A 42 8.36 7.55 -2.99
CA GLU A 42 9.66 8.22 -2.94
C GLU A 42 10.82 7.22 -2.84
N SER A 43 10.65 6.16 -2.05
CA SER A 43 11.64 5.08 -1.93
C SER A 43 11.77 4.22 -3.20
N ALA A 44 10.71 4.12 -4.00
CA ALA A 44 10.69 3.37 -5.25
C ALA A 44 11.23 4.18 -6.44
N LYS A 45 11.27 5.51 -6.32
CA LYS A 45 11.84 6.39 -7.34
C LYS A 45 13.35 6.21 -7.39
N ARG A 46 13.84 5.85 -8.58
CA ARG A 46 15.25 5.51 -8.82
C ARG A 46 16.01 6.66 -9.45
N TYR A 47 15.93 7.86 -8.86
CA TYR A 47 16.58 9.06 -9.38
C TYR A 47 18.10 8.93 -9.52
N ASP A 48 18.73 8.13 -8.66
CA ASP A 48 20.19 7.99 -8.59
C ASP A 48 20.76 6.86 -9.46
N LEU A 49 19.91 6.07 -10.11
CA LEU A 49 20.35 4.99 -10.99
C LEU A 49 20.34 5.49 -12.43
N ASP A 50 21.49 5.39 -13.12
CA ASP A 50 21.65 5.71 -14.55
C ASP A 50 21.01 4.62 -15.41
N LEU A 51 19.68 4.55 -15.34
CA LEU A 51 18.84 3.53 -15.98
C LEU A 51 18.34 4.06 -17.32
N ASP A 52 19.05 3.70 -18.39
CA ASP A 52 18.61 3.96 -19.75
C ASP A 52 17.17 3.44 -19.97
N ASN A 53 16.28 4.35 -20.34
CA ASN A 53 14.86 4.09 -20.61
C ASN A 53 13.96 3.84 -19.38
N TYR A 54 14.31 4.31 -18.18
CA TYR A 54 13.39 4.32 -17.05
C TYR A 54 12.25 5.33 -17.23
N THR A 55 11.02 4.88 -17.05
CA THR A 55 9.78 5.65 -17.19
C THR A 55 8.99 5.55 -15.89
N ILE A 56 8.36 6.66 -15.49
CA ILE A 56 7.42 6.72 -14.37
C ILE A 56 6.04 7.07 -14.91
N ASP A 57 5.02 6.30 -14.49
CA ASP A 57 3.61 6.63 -14.63
C ASP A 57 2.99 6.77 -13.23
N GLU A 58 2.62 8.00 -12.85
CA GLU A 58 2.15 8.34 -11.49
C GLU A 58 0.79 9.05 -11.57
N SER A 59 -0.15 8.59 -10.76
CA SER A 59 -1.47 9.19 -10.55
C SER A 59 -1.69 9.50 -9.08
N GLU A 60 -2.85 10.07 -8.73
CA GLU A 60 -3.20 10.32 -7.32
C GLU A 60 -3.26 9.04 -6.46
N THR A 61 -3.45 7.87 -7.08
CA THR A 61 -3.67 6.61 -6.37
C THR A 61 -2.76 5.47 -6.81
N SER A 62 -1.85 5.71 -7.75
CA SER A 62 -0.98 4.67 -8.30
C SER A 62 0.36 5.20 -8.74
N PHE A 63 1.36 4.34 -8.68
CA PHE A 63 2.70 4.58 -9.17
C PHE A 63 3.19 3.31 -9.88
N GLU A 64 3.76 3.48 -11.07
CA GLU A 64 4.47 2.45 -11.81
C GLU A 64 5.80 3.01 -12.32
N GLY A 65 6.89 2.28 -12.08
CA GLY A 65 8.24 2.70 -12.50
C GLY A 65 8.94 1.59 -13.27
N TYR A 66 9.06 1.69 -14.60
CA TYR A 66 9.54 0.58 -15.44
C TYR A 66 10.58 1.01 -16.47
N LEU A 67 11.50 0.09 -16.82
CA LEU A 67 12.35 0.22 -18.00
C LEU A 67 11.52 -0.03 -19.28
N ASN A 68 11.51 0.90 -20.25
CA ASN A 68 10.79 0.71 -21.52
C ASN A 68 11.21 -0.62 -22.17
N ASN A 69 10.21 -1.38 -22.65
CA ASN A 69 10.31 -2.78 -23.13
C ASN A 69 10.42 -3.87 -22.05
N ARG A 70 10.26 -3.54 -20.77
CA ARG A 70 9.98 -4.51 -19.70
C ARG A 70 8.62 -4.16 -19.08
N ALA A 71 7.74 -5.15 -19.02
CA ALA A 71 6.34 -4.89 -18.66
C ALA A 71 6.14 -4.47 -17.19
N PHE A 72 7.07 -4.73 -16.27
CA PHE A 72 6.94 -4.29 -14.86
C PHE A 72 8.28 -4.19 -14.13
N GLU A 73 8.62 -2.98 -13.68
CA GLU A 73 9.39 -2.72 -12.46
C GLU A 73 8.53 -1.81 -11.57
N ASP A 74 8.77 -1.84 -10.25
CA ASP A 74 8.04 -1.20 -9.14
C ASP A 74 6.60 -0.71 -9.38
N SER A 75 5.62 -1.31 -8.68
CA SER A 75 4.21 -0.89 -8.70
C SER A 75 3.68 -0.67 -7.30
N ILE A 76 3.00 0.45 -7.07
CA ILE A 76 2.38 0.81 -5.79
C ILE A 76 0.99 1.36 -6.08
N ALA A 77 -0.02 0.86 -5.40
CA ALA A 77 -1.39 1.33 -5.55
C ALA A 77 -2.08 1.44 -4.19
N ILE A 78 -2.89 2.49 -4.03
CA ILE A 78 -3.79 2.66 -2.89
C ILE A 78 -5.23 2.38 -3.32
N TRP A 79 -5.87 1.44 -2.64
CA TRP A 79 -7.25 1.05 -2.81
C TRP A 79 -8.05 1.54 -1.61
N ILE A 80 -9.19 2.18 -1.89
CA ILE A 80 -10.13 2.64 -0.87
C ILE A 80 -11.32 1.69 -0.92
N GLU A 81 -11.48 0.86 0.11
CA GLU A 81 -12.61 -0.05 0.25
C GLU A 81 -13.47 0.45 1.43
N GLU A 82 -14.77 0.60 1.21
CA GLU A 82 -15.74 0.77 2.30
C GLU A 82 -16.02 -0.63 2.83
N ASP A 83 -15.58 -0.93 4.06
CA ASP A 83 -15.57 -2.30 4.56
C ASP A 83 -16.40 -2.40 5.85
N GLU A 84 -17.30 -3.39 5.88
CA GLU A 84 -18.19 -3.65 7.02
C GLU A 84 -17.47 -4.36 8.18
N ILE A 85 -16.20 -4.77 7.98
CA ILE A 85 -15.36 -5.48 8.98
C ILE A 85 -15.32 -4.78 10.34
N TYR A 86 -15.47 -3.45 10.38
CA TYR A 86 -15.45 -2.72 11.64
C TYR A 86 -16.65 -3.02 12.54
N GLU A 87 -17.83 -3.33 11.96
CA GLU A 87 -18.98 -3.78 12.76
C GLU A 87 -18.71 -5.15 13.40
N GLU A 88 -17.93 -6.02 12.75
CA GLU A 88 -17.52 -7.31 13.31
C GLU A 88 -16.42 -7.15 14.37
N LEU A 89 -15.46 -6.24 14.18
CA LEU A 89 -14.41 -5.96 15.16
C LEU A 89 -14.95 -5.25 16.42
N GLU A 90 -15.87 -4.28 16.28
CA GLU A 90 -16.55 -3.67 17.42
C GLU A 90 -17.33 -4.71 18.23
N LYS A 91 -18.13 -5.56 17.56
CA LYS A 91 -18.82 -6.68 18.23
C LYS A 91 -17.86 -7.61 18.96
N THR A 92 -16.75 -7.96 18.32
CA THR A 92 -15.75 -8.86 18.92
C THR A 92 -15.11 -8.23 20.17
N ASN A 93 -14.79 -6.94 20.14
CA ASN A 93 -14.25 -6.23 21.30
C ASN A 93 -15.29 -6.09 22.43
N GLU A 94 -16.54 -5.76 22.12
CA GLU A 94 -17.63 -5.70 23.11
C GLU A 94 -17.89 -7.06 23.76
N ASP A 95 -17.86 -8.15 22.98
CA ASP A 95 -18.04 -9.51 23.48
C ASP A 95 -16.83 -9.95 24.34
N MET A 96 -15.62 -9.55 23.97
CA MET A 96 -14.43 -9.77 24.79
C MET A 96 -14.51 -9.02 26.12
N GLU A 97 -14.88 -7.74 26.14
CA GLU A 97 -15.02 -6.94 27.36
C GLU A 97 -16.07 -7.54 28.30
N LYS A 98 -17.24 -7.95 27.79
CA LYS A 98 -18.27 -8.65 28.59
C LYS A 98 -17.79 -9.98 29.16
N SER A 99 -16.91 -10.70 28.47
CA SER A 99 -16.38 -11.98 28.98
C SER A 99 -15.43 -11.81 30.18
N TYR A 100 -14.82 -10.62 30.33
CA TYR A 100 -13.92 -10.28 31.44
C TYR A 100 -14.63 -9.69 32.66
N GLU A 101 -15.93 -9.36 32.56
CA GLU A 101 -16.76 -8.89 33.68
C GLU A 101 -17.45 -10.02 34.48
N ILE A 102 -17.07 -11.28 34.26
CA ILE A 102 -17.59 -12.48 34.95
C ILE A 102 -16.66 -12.93 36.09
#